data_AF-A0A537TBH1-F1
#
_entry.id   AF-A0A537TBH1-F1
#
_cell.length_a   1.000
_cell.length_b   1.000
_cell.length_c   1.000
_cell.angle_alpha   90.00
_cell.angle_beta   90.00
_cell.angle_gamma   90.00
#
_symmetry.space_group_name_H-M   'P 1'
#
loop_
_entity.id
_entity.type
_entity.pdbx_description
1 polymer ?
#
loop_
_entity_poly.entity_id
_entity_poly.type
_entity_poly.pdbx_seq_one_letter_code
_entity_poly.pdbx_strand_id
1 'polypeptide(L)'
;MRSLSVRREQASGTDPGVLATQIGALDWAGIAAQLDNHGCATTGQLLTSQQCAALVTSYASDALFRSRVVMARHGFGRGEYKYFAYPLPELVAALRAGLYPPLADIANHWNGALGIGVRFPRDHTSYLARCHKAGQTKPTPLLLAYGVGDYNCLHQDLYGEHVFPLQVAFLLSRPGNDFTGGEFVLTEQRPRMQSRAEIVPLAQGEGVIFPVHHRPVRGTRGTYRVNMRHGVSRLRSGSRHTLGVIFHDAE
;
A
#
# COMPACT_ATOMS: atom_id res chain seq x y z
N MET A 1 4.31 51.56 21.38
CA MET A 1 3.69 50.22 21.35
C MET A 1 3.79 49.67 19.94
N ARG A 2 4.78 48.82 19.65
CA ARG A 2 4.87 48.10 18.36
C ARG A 2 4.03 46.84 18.47
N SER A 3 2.96 46.77 17.68
CA SER A 3 2.14 45.58 17.52
C SER A 3 2.95 44.53 16.77
N LEU A 4 3.32 43.45 17.46
CA LEU A 4 3.90 42.25 16.86
C LEU A 4 2.75 41.45 16.23
N SER A 5 2.59 41.59 14.92
CA SER A 5 1.77 40.70 14.11
C SER A 5 2.42 39.31 14.12
N VAL A 6 1.78 38.38 14.83
CA VAL A 6 2.08 36.94 14.78
C VAL A 6 1.70 36.47 13.38
N ARG A 7 2.69 36.27 12.51
CA ARG A 7 2.50 35.49 11.28
C ARG A 7 2.13 34.07 11.70
N ARG A 8 0.87 33.70 11.45
CA ARG A 8 0.48 32.29 11.37
C ARG A 8 1.29 31.66 10.23
N GLU A 9 2.25 30.81 10.58
CA GLU A 9 2.79 29.84 9.61
C GLU A 9 1.61 29.02 9.09
N GLN A 10 1.32 29.19 7.81
CA GLN A 10 0.41 28.31 7.10
C GLN A 10 1.00 26.91 7.15
N ALA A 11 0.22 25.94 7.65
CA ALA A 11 0.53 24.53 7.54
C ALA A 11 0.87 24.23 6.07
N SER A 12 2.05 23.67 5.81
CA SER A 12 2.48 23.23 4.49
C SER A 12 1.58 22.10 4.01
N GLY A 13 0.46 22.47 3.39
CA GLY A 13 -0.39 21.57 2.63
C GLY A 13 0.46 20.87 1.59
N THR A 14 0.26 19.56 1.45
CA THR A 14 0.87 18.79 0.37
C THR A 14 0.32 19.35 -0.94
N ASP A 15 1.15 19.95 -1.79
CA ASP A 15 0.75 20.28 -3.15
C ASP A 15 0.61 18.96 -3.94
N PRO A 16 -0.61 18.55 -4.33
CA PRO A 16 -0.83 17.31 -5.08
C PRO A 16 -0.06 17.28 -6.40
N GLY A 17 0.23 18.44 -7.00
CA GLY A 17 1.00 18.57 -8.23
C GLY A 17 2.46 18.14 -8.05
N VAL A 18 3.06 18.44 -6.90
CA VAL A 18 4.44 18.02 -6.57
C VAL A 18 4.51 16.50 -6.43
N LEU A 19 3.57 15.91 -5.69
CA LEU A 19 3.53 14.46 -5.51
C LEU A 19 3.29 13.72 -6.83
N ALA A 20 2.37 14.21 -7.67
CA ALA A 20 2.14 13.64 -8.99
C ALA A 20 3.42 13.68 -9.86
N THR A 21 4.19 14.78 -9.78
CA THR A 21 5.48 14.90 -10.46
C THR A 21 6.50 13.91 -9.94
N GLN A 22 6.61 13.73 -8.62
CA GLN A 22 7.51 12.76 -7.99
C GLN A 22 7.16 11.32 -8.41
N ILE A 23 5.88 10.98 -8.41
CA ILE A 23 5.40 9.66 -8.87
C ILE A 23 5.71 9.46 -10.36
N GLY A 24 5.49 10.48 -11.19
CA GLY A 24 5.80 10.44 -12.61
C GLY A 24 7.30 10.28 -12.92
N ALA A 25 8.17 10.71 -12.01
CA ALA A 25 9.61 10.62 -12.13
C ALA A 25 10.22 9.29 -11.64
N LEU A 26 9.41 8.40 -11.05
CA LEU A 26 9.89 7.07 -10.65
C LEU A 26 10.35 6.27 -11.87
N ASP A 27 11.36 5.42 -11.67
CA ASP A 27 11.80 4.45 -12.69
C ASP A 27 10.78 3.31 -12.81
N TRP A 28 9.68 3.58 -13.52
CA TRP A 28 8.60 2.63 -13.71
C TRP A 28 9.03 1.38 -14.48
N ALA A 29 10.03 1.49 -15.36
CA ALA A 29 10.60 0.34 -16.05
C ALA A 29 11.35 -0.57 -15.07
N GLY A 30 12.19 0.00 -14.21
CA GLY A 30 12.87 -0.71 -13.13
C GLY A 30 11.89 -1.32 -12.12
N ILE A 31 10.87 -0.58 -11.70
CA ILE A 31 9.80 -1.06 -10.81
C ILE A 31 9.07 -2.26 -11.41
N ALA A 32 8.67 -2.18 -12.68
CA ALA A 32 8.01 -3.28 -13.38
C ALA A 32 8.92 -4.53 -13.43
N ALA A 33 10.20 -4.35 -13.77
CA ALA A 33 11.17 -5.44 -13.80
C ALA A 33 11.39 -6.07 -12.41
N GLN A 34 11.41 -5.26 -11.33
CA GLN A 34 11.52 -5.77 -9.97
C GLN A 34 10.28 -6.56 -9.56
N LEU A 35 9.08 -6.07 -9.87
CA LEU A 35 7.82 -6.80 -9.63
C LEU A 35 7.80 -8.13 -10.39
N ASP A 36 8.26 -8.16 -11.64
CA ASP A 36 8.34 -9.37 -12.46
C ASP A 36 9.35 -10.40 -11.93
N ASN A 37 10.48 -9.95 -11.37
CA ASN A 37 11.55 -10.85 -10.95
C ASN A 37 11.41 -11.29 -9.49
N HIS A 38 11.00 -10.37 -8.62
CA HIS A 38 11.04 -10.53 -7.16
C HIS A 38 9.66 -10.53 -6.52
N GLY A 39 8.62 -10.07 -7.22
CA GLY A 39 7.28 -9.96 -6.64
C GLY A 39 7.11 -8.78 -5.69
N CYS A 40 8.05 -7.85 -5.69
CA CYS A 40 7.92 -6.54 -5.06
C CYS A 40 8.89 -5.54 -5.70
N ALA A 41 8.60 -4.25 -5.52
CA ALA A 41 9.50 -3.16 -5.86
C ALA A 41 9.33 -2.04 -4.83
N THR A 42 10.37 -1.24 -4.60
CA THR A 42 10.27 -0.05 -3.73
C THR A 42 10.17 1.22 -4.55
N THR A 43 9.50 2.24 -4.01
CA THR A 43 9.38 3.56 -4.64
C THR A 43 10.57 4.47 -4.35
N GLY A 44 11.50 4.05 -3.48
CA GLY A 44 12.33 4.98 -2.73
C GLY A 44 11.47 5.90 -1.85
N GLN A 45 12.07 6.97 -1.31
CA GLN A 45 11.36 7.92 -0.47
C GLN A 45 10.40 8.78 -1.29
N LEU A 46 9.10 8.57 -1.08
CA LEU A 46 8.05 9.35 -1.72
C LEU A 46 7.34 10.29 -0.74
N LEU A 47 7.30 9.91 0.54
CA LEU A 47 6.73 10.74 1.60
C LEU A 47 7.83 11.39 2.43
N THR A 48 7.65 12.66 2.75
CA THR A 48 8.52 13.36 3.70
C THR A 48 8.24 12.89 5.12
N SER A 49 9.20 13.12 6.03
CA SER A 49 9.02 12.84 7.46
C SER A 49 7.83 13.62 8.06
N GLN A 50 7.58 14.84 7.59
CA GLN A 50 6.43 15.66 8.02
C GLN A 50 5.11 15.04 7.57
N GLN A 51 5.01 14.57 6.32
CA GLN A 51 3.84 13.86 5.81
C GLN A 51 3.60 12.55 6.58
N CYS A 52 4.67 11.80 6.87
CA CYS A 52 4.58 10.59 7.69
C CYS A 52 4.03 10.91 9.09
N ALA A 53 4.57 11.93 9.76
CA ALA A 53 4.13 12.35 11.09
C ALA A 53 2.67 12.82 11.12
N ALA A 54 2.23 13.55 10.08
CA ALA A 54 0.85 13.98 9.94
C ALA A 54 -0.11 12.78 9.79
N LEU A 55 0.24 11.79 8.96
CA LEU A 55 -0.55 10.56 8.82
C LEU A 55 -0.61 9.76 10.13
N VAL A 56 0.51 9.61 10.84
CA VAL A 56 0.53 8.93 12.15
C VAL A 56 -0.35 9.65 13.15
N THR A 57 -0.26 10.98 13.23
CA THR A 57 -1.10 11.79 14.14
C THR A 57 -2.58 11.65 13.82
N SER A 58 -2.93 11.54 12.52
CA SER A 58 -4.32 11.39 12.08
C SER A 58 -4.99 10.11 12.61
N TYR A 59 -4.21 9.09 12.97
CA TYR A 59 -4.72 7.80 13.48
C TYR A 59 -5.59 7.95 14.73
N ALA A 60 -5.34 8.99 15.54
CA ALA A 60 -6.13 9.29 16.74
C ALA A 60 -7.52 9.88 16.43
N SER A 61 -7.77 10.36 15.21
CA SER A 61 -9.03 10.99 14.83
C SER A 61 -10.01 9.96 14.25
N ASP A 62 -10.93 9.46 15.07
CA ASP A 62 -11.92 8.47 14.63
C ASP A 62 -12.83 8.99 13.50
N ALA A 63 -13.06 10.30 13.42
CA ALA A 63 -13.88 10.91 12.36
C ALA A 63 -13.30 10.72 10.94
N LEU A 64 -12.00 10.46 10.81
CA LEU A 64 -11.36 10.21 9.52
C LEU A 64 -11.54 8.77 9.03
N PHE A 65 -12.05 7.87 9.87
CA PHE A 65 -12.10 6.44 9.57
C PHE A 65 -13.53 5.91 9.62
N ARG A 66 -13.89 5.06 8.67
CA ARG A 66 -15.21 4.42 8.66
C ARG A 66 -15.28 3.17 9.53
N SER A 67 -14.12 2.58 9.85
CA SER A 67 -14.05 1.32 10.58
C SER A 67 -12.66 1.09 11.18
N ARG A 68 -12.63 0.32 12.27
CA ARG A 68 -11.43 -0.16 12.96
C ARG A 68 -11.49 -1.68 13.05
N VAL A 69 -10.38 -2.33 12.73
CA VAL A 69 -10.23 -3.77 12.84
C VAL A 69 -9.12 -4.08 13.84
N VAL A 70 -9.46 -4.92 14.83
CA VAL A 70 -8.51 -5.46 15.81
C VAL A 70 -8.12 -6.85 15.31
N MET A 71 -6.90 -6.98 14.78
CA MET A 71 -6.47 -8.14 13.98
C MET A 71 -6.61 -9.48 14.72
N ALA A 72 -6.37 -9.47 16.04
CA ALA A 72 -6.46 -10.66 16.89
C ALA A 72 -7.87 -11.28 16.90
N ARG A 73 -8.93 -10.50 16.67
CA ARG A 73 -10.31 -10.99 16.62
C ARG A 73 -10.62 -11.78 15.34
N HIS A 74 -9.77 -11.67 14.33
CA HIS A 74 -9.98 -12.24 13.00
C HIS A 74 -8.90 -13.26 12.59
N GLY A 75 -7.95 -13.57 13.47
CA GLY A 75 -6.83 -14.47 13.16
C GLY A 75 -5.80 -13.87 12.19
N PHE A 76 -5.82 -12.56 11.96
CA PHE A 76 -4.90 -11.87 11.05
C PHE A 76 -3.55 -11.51 11.71
N GLY A 77 -3.34 -11.95 12.94
CA GLY A 77 -2.16 -11.64 13.74
C GLY A 77 -2.53 -10.74 14.92
N ARG A 78 -1.65 -9.81 15.25
CA ARG A 78 -1.80 -8.90 16.39
C ARG A 78 -1.47 -7.47 15.97
N GLY A 79 -2.20 -6.51 16.51
CA GLY A 79 -2.20 -5.12 16.07
C GLY A 79 -3.58 -4.69 15.60
N GLU A 80 -3.64 -3.54 14.96
CA GLU A 80 -4.90 -2.98 14.46
C GLU A 80 -4.72 -2.14 13.22
N TYR A 81 -5.82 -1.95 12.50
CA TYR A 81 -5.88 -1.02 11.40
C TYR A 81 -7.23 -0.31 11.30
N LYS A 82 -7.22 0.89 10.72
CA LYS A 82 -8.42 1.69 10.46
C LYS A 82 -8.51 2.03 8.97
N TYR A 83 -9.67 1.81 8.37
CA TYR A 83 -9.94 2.23 6.99
C TYR A 83 -10.45 3.67 6.96
N PHE A 84 -9.88 4.52 6.11
CA PHE A 84 -10.32 5.91 5.96
C PHE A 84 -11.79 6.00 5.52
N ALA A 85 -12.49 7.08 5.85
CA ALA A 85 -13.79 7.40 5.25
C ALA A 85 -13.59 8.24 3.97
N TYR A 86 -14.63 8.33 3.13
CA TYR A 86 -14.70 9.40 2.14
C TYR A 86 -15.21 10.69 2.82
N PRO A 87 -14.75 11.89 2.41
CA PRO A 87 -13.62 12.11 1.50
C PRO A 87 -12.28 11.69 2.13
N LEU A 88 -11.36 11.17 1.30
CA LEU A 88 -10.02 10.77 1.75
C LEU A 88 -9.19 12.02 2.10
N PRO A 89 -8.22 11.91 3.03
CA PRO A 89 -7.19 12.93 3.18
C PRO A 89 -6.49 13.19 1.84
N GLU A 90 -6.23 14.46 1.53
CA GLU A 90 -5.73 14.89 0.21
C GLU A 90 -4.48 14.12 -0.25
N LEU A 91 -3.50 13.94 0.65
CA LEU A 91 -2.30 13.15 0.39
C LEU A 91 -2.63 11.71 -0.01
N VAL A 92 -3.55 11.05 0.69
CA VAL A 92 -3.94 9.66 0.43
C VAL A 92 -4.69 9.56 -0.91
N ALA A 93 -5.55 10.53 -1.21
CA ALA A 93 -6.22 10.62 -2.50
C ALA A 93 -5.22 10.81 -3.66
N ALA A 94 -4.25 11.70 -3.49
CA ALA A 94 -3.22 11.98 -4.49
C ALA A 94 -2.30 10.78 -4.75
N LEU A 95 -1.89 10.05 -3.71
CA LEU A 95 -1.14 8.78 -3.86
C LEU A 95 -1.95 7.75 -4.67
N ARG A 96 -3.22 7.57 -4.31
CA ARG A 96 -4.10 6.59 -4.97
C ARG A 96 -4.33 6.93 -6.44
N ALA A 97 -4.54 8.21 -6.76
CA ALA A 97 -4.73 8.68 -8.13
C ALA A 97 -3.43 8.64 -8.95
N GLY A 98 -2.29 9.01 -8.37
CA GLY A 98 -1.01 9.10 -9.07
C GLY A 98 -0.35 7.75 -9.33
N LEU A 99 -0.40 6.82 -8.38
CA LEU A 99 0.21 5.49 -8.51
C LEU A 99 -0.61 4.55 -9.40
N TYR A 100 -1.93 4.78 -9.50
CA TYR A 100 -2.81 3.86 -10.20
C TYR A 100 -2.48 3.68 -11.70
N PRO A 101 -2.33 4.73 -12.53
CA PRO A 101 -2.14 4.56 -13.97
C PRO A 101 -0.95 3.65 -14.36
N PRO A 102 0.29 3.90 -13.86
CA PRO A 102 1.41 3.02 -14.21
C PRO A 102 1.25 1.61 -13.62
N LEU A 103 0.63 1.46 -12.45
CA LEU A 103 0.31 0.14 -11.91
C LEU A 103 -0.76 -0.60 -12.72
N ALA A 104 -1.71 0.12 -13.33
CA ALA A 104 -2.72 -0.47 -14.20
C ALA A 104 -2.09 -1.00 -15.49
N ASP A 105 -1.09 -0.32 -16.03
CA ASP A 105 -0.32 -0.79 -17.19
C ASP A 105 0.42 -2.10 -16.87
N ILE A 106 1.10 -2.17 -15.71
CA ILE A 106 1.76 -3.39 -15.23
C ILE A 106 0.75 -4.52 -15.00
N ALA A 107 -0.36 -4.23 -14.32
CA ALA A 107 -1.43 -5.19 -14.07
C ALA A 107 -2.05 -5.75 -15.37
N ASN A 108 -2.25 -4.90 -16.37
CA ASN A 108 -2.75 -5.30 -17.68
C ASN A 108 -1.75 -6.16 -18.44
N HIS A 109 -0.44 -5.85 -18.35
CA HIS A 109 0.62 -6.69 -18.89
C HIS A 109 0.61 -8.09 -18.25
N TRP A 110 0.50 -8.15 -16.91
CA TRP A 110 0.41 -9.40 -16.17
C TRP A 110 -0.80 -10.24 -16.57
N ASN A 111 -1.98 -9.62 -16.65
CA ASN A 111 -3.18 -10.30 -17.09
C ASN A 111 -3.04 -10.82 -18.53
N GLY A 112 -2.42 -10.06 -19.43
CA GLY A 112 -2.09 -10.52 -20.78
C GLY A 112 -1.19 -11.75 -20.77
N ALA A 113 -0.10 -11.72 -20.01
CA ALA A 113 0.86 -12.83 -19.91
C ALA A 113 0.25 -14.11 -19.29
N LEU A 114 -0.75 -13.96 -18.43
CA LEU A 114 -1.47 -15.07 -17.79
C LEU A 114 -2.71 -15.53 -18.57
N GLY A 115 -3.04 -14.91 -19.70
CA GLY A 115 -4.25 -15.20 -20.46
C GLY A 115 -5.55 -14.82 -19.73
N ILE A 116 -5.49 -13.91 -18.76
CA ILE A 116 -6.64 -13.40 -18.01
C ILE A 116 -7.30 -12.29 -18.84
N GLY A 117 -8.61 -12.38 -19.06
CA GLY A 117 -9.37 -11.43 -19.89
C GLY A 117 -9.66 -10.07 -19.26
N VAL A 118 -9.46 -9.92 -17.94
CA VAL A 118 -9.75 -8.67 -17.21
C VAL A 118 -8.76 -7.57 -17.60
N ARG A 119 -9.27 -6.37 -17.87
CA ARG A 119 -8.46 -5.16 -18.13
C ARG A 119 -8.88 -4.00 -17.23
N PHE A 120 -7.88 -3.31 -16.69
CA PHE A 120 -8.02 -2.13 -15.85
C PHE A 120 -8.00 -0.87 -16.73
N PRO A 121 -8.93 0.09 -16.52
CA PRO A 121 -8.92 1.34 -17.26
C PRO A 121 -7.69 2.18 -16.89
N ARG A 122 -7.32 3.14 -17.74
CA ARG A 122 -6.13 3.98 -17.56
C ARG A 122 -6.24 4.92 -16.35
N ASP A 123 -7.43 5.45 -16.09
CA ASP A 123 -7.67 6.38 -15.00
C ASP A 123 -8.35 5.69 -13.80
N HIS A 124 -7.98 6.14 -12.60
CA HIS A 124 -8.46 5.56 -11.35
C HIS A 124 -9.96 5.81 -11.14
N THR A 125 -10.46 6.98 -11.53
CA THR A 125 -11.86 7.37 -11.42
C THR A 125 -12.78 6.39 -12.16
N SER A 126 -12.42 6.00 -13.39
CA SER A 126 -13.16 5.00 -14.17
C SER A 126 -13.14 3.62 -13.51
N TYR A 127 -12.04 3.26 -12.83
CA TYR A 127 -11.97 2.01 -12.07
C TYR A 127 -12.85 2.05 -10.82
N LEU A 128 -12.88 3.17 -10.10
CA LEU A 128 -13.79 3.37 -8.97
C LEU A 128 -15.25 3.35 -9.41
N ALA A 129 -15.59 4.00 -10.53
CA ALA A 129 -16.93 3.95 -11.10
C ALA A 129 -17.36 2.51 -11.45
N ARG A 130 -16.41 1.67 -11.88
CA ARG A 130 -16.64 0.24 -12.08
C ARG A 130 -16.93 -0.47 -10.74
N CYS A 131 -16.11 -0.22 -9.71
CA CYS A 131 -16.35 -0.74 -8.35
C CYS A 131 -17.74 -0.34 -7.83
N HIS A 132 -18.11 0.93 -7.98
CA HIS A 132 -19.38 1.46 -7.48
C HIS A 132 -20.58 0.82 -8.17
N LYS A 133 -20.49 0.53 -9.47
CA LYS A 133 -21.52 -0.23 -10.22
C LYS A 133 -21.70 -1.65 -9.70
N ALA A 134 -20.65 -2.25 -9.13
CA ALA A 134 -20.67 -3.56 -8.49
C ALA A 134 -21.04 -3.49 -6.98
N GLY A 135 -21.45 -2.33 -6.46
CA GLY A 135 -21.79 -2.15 -5.04
C GLY A 135 -20.58 -1.95 -4.12
N GLN A 136 -19.36 -1.94 -4.64
CA GLN A 136 -18.15 -1.65 -3.88
C GLN A 136 -17.96 -0.14 -3.73
N THR A 137 -18.56 0.50 -2.72
CA THR A 137 -18.54 1.97 -2.54
C THR A 137 -17.66 2.50 -1.40
N LYS A 138 -17.00 1.62 -0.64
CA LYS A 138 -16.21 2.00 0.55
C LYS A 138 -14.70 2.07 0.25
N PRO A 139 -13.99 3.16 0.64
CA PRO A 139 -12.60 3.38 0.22
C PRO A 139 -11.58 2.47 0.91
N THR A 140 -10.76 1.73 0.20
CA THR A 140 -9.86 0.74 0.85
C THR A 140 -8.54 1.25 1.46
N PRO A 141 -8.08 2.51 1.28
CA PRO A 141 -6.90 2.98 2.01
C PRO A 141 -7.06 2.91 3.53
N LEU A 142 -5.97 2.58 4.21
CA LEU A 142 -6.00 2.30 5.65
C LEU A 142 -4.68 2.68 6.34
N LEU A 143 -4.75 2.92 7.65
CA LEU A 143 -3.56 3.00 8.51
C LEU A 143 -3.50 1.78 9.41
N LEU A 144 -2.32 1.16 9.49
CA LEU A 144 -2.01 0.10 10.44
C LEU A 144 -1.17 0.66 11.59
N ALA A 145 -1.45 0.19 12.81
CA ALA A 145 -0.68 0.47 14.01
C ALA A 145 -0.28 -0.84 14.68
N TYR A 146 1.01 -0.97 14.98
CA TYR A 146 1.59 -2.11 15.67
C TYR A 146 2.37 -1.65 16.91
N GLY A 147 2.26 -2.41 17.98
CA GLY A 147 3.08 -2.31 19.18
C GLY A 147 4.04 -3.50 19.36
N VAL A 148 4.72 -3.55 20.50
CA VAL A 148 5.66 -4.63 20.81
C VAL A 148 4.96 -6.00 20.82
N GLY A 149 5.53 -6.97 20.12
CA GLY A 149 4.99 -8.33 20.00
C GLY A 149 3.88 -8.49 18.96
N ASP A 150 3.41 -7.39 18.36
CA ASP A 150 2.45 -7.42 17.28
C ASP A 150 3.09 -7.89 15.96
N TYR A 151 2.28 -8.44 15.07
CA TYR A 151 2.69 -9.01 13.78
C TYR A 151 1.48 -9.15 12.86
N ASN A 152 1.71 -9.23 11.56
CA ASN A 152 0.66 -9.55 10.59
C ASN A 152 0.93 -10.92 9.96
N CYS A 153 -0.05 -11.82 10.02
CA CYS A 153 0.02 -13.13 9.40
C CYS A 153 0.26 -13.00 7.89
N LEU A 154 0.83 -14.04 7.27
CA LEU A 154 0.92 -14.10 5.80
C LEU A 154 -0.48 -14.30 5.19
N HIS A 155 -0.98 -13.27 4.52
CA HIS A 155 -2.34 -13.20 3.97
C HIS A 155 -2.34 -12.67 2.52
N GLN A 156 -3.55 -12.57 1.97
CA GLN A 156 -3.86 -12.01 0.65
C GLN A 156 -5.04 -11.07 0.81
N ASP A 157 -5.01 -9.94 0.13
CA ASP A 157 -6.05 -8.93 0.20
C ASP A 157 -7.04 -9.11 -0.96
N LEU A 158 -7.95 -10.07 -0.78
CA LEU A 158 -8.97 -10.45 -1.76
C LEU A 158 -10.35 -10.19 -1.18
N TYR A 159 -10.99 -9.07 -1.55
CA TYR A 159 -12.34 -8.76 -1.12
C TYR A 159 -13.07 -7.89 -2.15
N GLY A 160 -14.38 -8.12 -2.28
CA GLY A 160 -15.22 -7.53 -3.32
C GLY A 160 -15.09 -8.24 -4.69
N GLU A 161 -15.97 -7.88 -5.62
CA GLU A 161 -16.01 -8.42 -6.98
C GLU A 161 -14.79 -7.99 -7.82
N HIS A 162 -14.44 -6.71 -7.74
CA HIS A 162 -13.32 -6.10 -8.45
C HIS A 162 -12.13 -5.96 -7.53
N VAL A 163 -11.11 -6.76 -7.80
CA VAL A 163 -9.83 -6.73 -7.10
C VAL A 163 -8.75 -6.23 -8.04
N PHE A 164 -8.07 -5.14 -7.63
CA PHE A 164 -6.88 -4.66 -8.33
C PHE A 164 -5.66 -5.48 -7.86
N PRO A 165 -4.80 -5.99 -8.77
CA PRO A 165 -3.84 -7.05 -8.43
C PRO A 165 -2.59 -6.55 -7.70
N LEU A 166 -2.41 -5.23 -7.60
CA LEU A 166 -1.26 -4.60 -6.97
C LEU A 166 -1.72 -3.65 -5.85
N GLN A 167 -0.91 -3.46 -4.83
CA GLN A 167 -1.14 -2.45 -3.80
C GLN A 167 0.19 -1.89 -3.30
N VAL A 168 0.12 -0.79 -2.54
CA VAL A 168 1.31 -0.12 -2.00
C VAL A 168 1.20 0.05 -0.50
N ALA A 169 2.26 -0.28 0.24
CA ALA A 169 2.37 0.01 1.66
C ALA A 169 3.53 0.98 1.92
N PHE A 170 3.24 2.11 2.58
CA PHE A 170 4.25 3.10 2.97
C PHE A 170 4.61 2.98 4.45
N LEU A 171 5.90 2.87 4.76
CA LEU A 171 6.36 2.86 6.14
C LEU A 171 6.36 4.30 6.69
N LEU A 172 5.63 4.53 7.79
CA LEU A 172 5.51 5.87 8.40
C LEU A 172 6.41 6.08 9.62
N SER A 173 6.90 5.00 10.21
CA SER A 173 7.80 5.01 11.38
C SER A 173 9.26 4.79 10.98
N ARG A 174 10.21 5.30 11.75
CA ARG A 174 11.66 5.17 11.47
C ARG A 174 12.20 3.86 12.05
N PRO A 175 12.71 2.93 11.23
CA PRO A 175 13.41 1.74 11.74
C PRO A 175 14.60 2.12 12.61
N GLY A 176 14.88 1.33 13.64
CA GLY A 176 15.99 1.53 14.58
C GLY A 176 15.78 2.65 15.60
N ASN A 177 14.88 3.60 15.34
CA ASN A 177 14.55 4.70 16.25
C ASN A 177 13.16 4.51 16.88
N ASP A 178 12.13 4.38 16.05
CA ASP A 178 10.74 4.27 16.51
C ASP A 178 10.34 2.81 16.75
N PHE A 179 11.00 1.85 16.09
CA PHE A 179 10.78 0.40 16.27
C PHE A 179 11.98 -0.46 15.83
N THR A 180 12.00 -1.71 16.29
CA THR A 180 12.87 -2.79 15.75
C THR A 180 12.06 -4.05 15.46
N GLY A 181 12.52 -4.90 14.54
CA GLY A 181 11.68 -5.96 13.98
C GLY A 181 10.65 -5.38 13.01
N GLY A 182 9.51 -6.04 12.82
CA GLY A 182 8.41 -5.49 12.02
C GLY A 182 8.75 -5.30 10.54
N GLU A 183 9.62 -6.14 10.01
CA GLU A 183 9.98 -6.12 8.60
C GLU A 183 8.77 -6.52 7.73
N PHE A 184 8.62 -5.88 6.57
CA PHE A 184 7.61 -6.28 5.59
C PHE A 184 8.07 -7.57 4.91
N VAL A 185 7.22 -8.59 4.93
CA VAL A 185 7.56 -9.94 4.45
C VAL A 185 6.63 -10.32 3.34
N LEU A 186 7.19 -10.81 2.24
CA LEU A 186 6.46 -11.54 1.22
C LEU A 186 6.88 -13.00 1.22
N THR A 187 5.95 -13.87 0.85
CA THR A 187 6.24 -15.26 0.53
C THR A 187 5.70 -15.60 -0.83
N GLU A 188 6.56 -16.19 -1.66
CA GLU A 188 6.22 -16.73 -2.96
C GLU A 188 6.11 -18.25 -2.84
N GLN A 189 4.89 -18.76 -2.96
CA GLN A 189 4.63 -20.19 -3.01
C GLN A 189 4.70 -20.66 -4.47
N ARG A 190 5.69 -21.50 -4.74
CA ARG A 190 5.97 -22.07 -6.06
C ARG A 190 5.43 -23.50 -6.14
N PRO A 191 4.77 -23.91 -7.23
CA PRO A 191 4.21 -25.25 -7.35
C PRO A 191 5.26 -26.34 -7.09
N ARG A 192 4.97 -27.24 -6.14
CA ARG A 192 5.82 -28.38 -5.75
C ARG A 192 7.22 -28.00 -5.23
N MET A 193 7.39 -26.77 -4.74
CA MET A 193 8.64 -26.29 -4.13
C MET A 193 8.35 -25.63 -2.78
N GLN A 194 9.40 -25.49 -1.96
CA GLN A 194 9.32 -24.69 -0.75
C GLN A 194 9.13 -23.20 -1.08
N SER A 195 8.37 -22.52 -0.23
CA SER A 195 8.12 -21.08 -0.35
C SER A 195 9.44 -20.31 -0.26
N ARG A 196 9.58 -19.27 -1.09
CA ARG A 196 10.67 -18.29 -0.99
C ARG A 196 10.17 -17.09 -0.19
N ALA A 197 10.88 -16.69 0.86
CA ALA A 197 10.61 -15.45 1.56
C ALA A 197 11.40 -14.30 0.92
N GLU A 198 10.78 -13.13 0.85
CA GLU A 198 11.41 -11.87 0.47
C GLU A 198 11.16 -10.87 1.61
N ILE A 199 12.21 -10.21 2.06
CA ILE A 199 12.15 -9.21 3.13
C ILE A 199 12.42 -7.85 2.50
N VAL A 200 11.51 -6.91 2.69
CA VAL A 200 11.63 -5.57 2.10
C VAL A 200 11.98 -4.58 3.21
N PRO A 201 13.27 -4.23 3.38
CA PRO A 201 13.68 -3.21 4.32
C PRO A 201 13.28 -1.84 3.77
N LEU A 202 12.36 -1.16 4.45
CA LEU A 202 11.89 0.18 4.09
C LEU A 202 12.48 1.20 5.06
N ALA A 203 12.89 2.36 4.54
CA ALA A 203 13.07 3.57 5.33
C ALA A 203 11.74 4.32 5.52
N GLN A 204 11.71 5.28 6.43
CA GLN A 204 10.53 6.13 6.62
C GLN A 204 10.20 6.89 5.33
N GLY A 205 8.94 6.80 4.92
CA GLY A 205 8.39 7.44 3.74
C GLY A 205 8.60 6.66 2.43
N GLU A 206 9.21 5.48 2.50
CA GLU A 206 9.31 4.58 1.35
C GLU A 206 8.07 3.70 1.22
N GLY A 207 7.67 3.46 -0.03
CA GLY A 207 6.61 2.54 -0.40
C GLY A 207 7.16 1.21 -0.92
N VAL A 208 6.53 0.10 -0.53
CA VAL A 208 6.65 -1.20 -1.22
C VAL A 208 5.40 -1.44 -2.07
N ILE A 209 5.61 -1.74 -3.34
CA ILE A 209 4.60 -2.17 -4.30
C ILE A 209 4.64 -3.70 -4.37
N PHE A 210 3.47 -4.34 -4.25
CA PHE A 210 3.42 -5.81 -4.23
C PHE A 210 2.08 -6.39 -4.72
N PRO A 211 2.06 -7.65 -5.18
CA PRO A 211 0.85 -8.35 -5.60
C PRO A 211 -0.07 -8.69 -4.42
N VAL A 212 -1.38 -8.54 -4.63
CA VAL A 212 -2.39 -8.92 -3.63
C VAL A 212 -2.61 -10.44 -3.54
N HIS A 213 -2.27 -11.18 -4.61
CA HIS A 213 -2.52 -12.62 -4.71
C HIS A 213 -1.52 -13.36 -5.59
N HIS A 214 -1.37 -12.99 -6.86
CA HIS A 214 -0.49 -13.72 -7.78
C HIS A 214 0.27 -12.78 -8.70
N ARG A 215 1.38 -13.29 -9.23
CA ARG A 215 2.16 -12.66 -10.28
C ARG A 215 2.52 -13.68 -11.37
N PRO A 216 2.77 -13.24 -12.61
CA PRO A 216 3.34 -14.10 -13.64
C PRO A 216 4.82 -14.42 -13.33
N VAL A 217 5.22 -15.64 -13.68
CA VAL A 217 6.62 -16.10 -13.70
C VAL A 217 6.87 -16.81 -15.01
N ARG A 218 8.00 -16.51 -15.67
CA ARG A 218 8.44 -17.21 -16.88
C ARG A 218 8.98 -18.60 -16.50
N GLY A 219 8.34 -19.65 -17.01
CA GLY A 219 8.84 -21.02 -16.96
C GLY A 219 9.34 -21.49 -18.33
N THR A 220 9.92 -22.68 -18.38
CA THR A 220 10.44 -23.28 -19.63
C THR A 220 9.35 -23.59 -20.66
N ARG A 221 8.09 -23.72 -20.24
CA ARG A 221 6.93 -24.03 -21.09
C ARG A 221 5.97 -22.84 -21.24
N GLY A 222 6.43 -21.63 -20.90
CA GLY A 222 5.61 -20.42 -20.90
C GLY A 222 5.40 -19.84 -19.50
N THR A 223 4.57 -18.80 -19.45
CA THR A 223 4.26 -18.07 -18.21
C THR A 223 3.29 -18.86 -17.35
N TYR A 224 3.55 -18.94 -16.05
CA TYR A 224 2.64 -19.52 -15.06
C TYR A 224 2.48 -18.57 -13.87
N ARG A 225 1.48 -18.83 -13.03
CA ARG A 225 1.22 -18.06 -11.82
C ARG A 225 1.94 -18.64 -10.60
N VAL A 226 2.50 -17.77 -9.77
CA VAL A 226 2.90 -18.10 -8.40
C VAL A 226 2.01 -17.37 -7.42
N ASN A 227 1.77 -17.99 -6.25
CA ASN A 227 0.96 -17.39 -5.20
C ASN A 227 1.87 -16.54 -4.31
N MET A 228 1.46 -15.30 -4.10
CA MET A 228 2.08 -14.34 -3.22
C MET A 228 1.24 -14.21 -1.96
N ARG A 229 1.89 -14.13 -0.80
CA ARG A 229 1.30 -13.67 0.45
C ARG A 229 2.20 -12.64 1.07
N HIS A 230 1.63 -11.67 1.77
CA HIS A 230 2.39 -10.65 2.49
C HIS A 230 2.00 -10.60 3.96
N GLY A 231 2.87 -10.02 4.77
CA GLY A 231 2.67 -9.86 6.20
C GLY A 231 3.74 -8.95 6.79
N VAL A 232 3.76 -8.89 8.12
CA VAL A 232 4.72 -8.09 8.88
C VAL A 232 5.27 -8.98 9.98
N SER A 233 6.59 -9.08 10.06
CA SER A 233 7.25 -9.87 11.10
C SER A 233 6.94 -9.28 12.49
N ARG A 234 7.30 -10.02 13.55
CA ARG A 234 7.08 -9.56 14.92
C ARG A 234 7.85 -8.26 15.21
N LEU A 235 7.17 -7.27 15.77
CA LEU A 235 7.80 -6.10 16.38
C LEU A 235 8.52 -6.52 17.67
N ARG A 236 9.79 -6.12 17.79
CA ARG A 236 10.63 -6.42 18.95
C ARG A 236 10.67 -5.25 19.94
N SER A 237 10.59 -4.01 19.47
CA SER A 237 10.51 -2.81 20.30
C SER A 237 9.72 -1.71 19.60
N GLY A 238 9.21 -0.75 20.40
CA GLY A 238 8.64 0.49 19.89
C GLY A 238 7.27 0.37 19.23
N SER A 239 6.97 1.27 18.29
CA SER A 239 5.72 1.32 17.55
C SER A 239 5.95 1.56 16.06
N ARG A 240 5.17 0.86 15.24
CA ARG A 240 5.25 0.91 13.78
C ARG A 240 3.89 1.28 13.19
N HIS A 241 3.89 2.30 12.36
CA HIS A 241 2.73 2.70 11.57
C HIS A 241 2.99 2.52 10.07
N THR A 242 1.93 2.19 9.34
CA THR A 242 2.00 1.98 7.89
C THR A 242 0.73 2.49 7.24
N LEU A 243 0.86 3.14 6.08
CA LEU A 243 -0.25 3.47 5.20
C LEU A 243 -0.39 2.38 4.14
N GLY A 244 -1.54 1.74 4.07
CA GLY A 244 -1.92 0.88 2.94
C GLY A 244 -2.71 1.69 1.91
N VAL A 245 -2.29 1.64 0.64
CA VAL A 245 -2.96 2.24 -0.50
C VAL A 245 -3.43 1.12 -1.43
N ILE A 246 -4.75 0.92 -1.45
CA ILE A 246 -5.44 -0.11 -2.23
C ILE A 246 -6.34 0.59 -3.24
N PHE A 247 -6.43 0.07 -4.46
CA PHE A 247 -6.95 0.84 -5.60
C PHE A 247 -8.40 0.54 -5.98
N HIS A 248 -8.99 -0.57 -5.54
CA HIS A 248 -10.43 -0.83 -5.67
C HIS A 248 -11.17 -0.41 -4.41
N ASP A 249 -12.44 -0.05 -4.49
CA ASP A 249 -13.27 0.11 -3.29
C ASP A 249 -13.81 -1.25 -2.81
N ALA A 250 -14.42 -1.30 -1.64
CA ALA A 250 -15.04 -2.51 -1.07
C ALA A 250 -16.54 -2.30 -0.82
N GLU A 251 -17.27 -3.37 -0.55
CA GLU A 251 -18.71 -3.33 -0.18
C GLU A 251 -18.97 -2.60 1.13
#